data_AF-A0A3C0UCN4-F1
#
_entry.id   AF-A0A3C0UCN4-F1
#
_cell.length_a   1.000
_cell.length_b   1.000
_cell.length_c   1.000
_cell.angle_alpha   90.00
_cell.angle_beta   90.00
_cell.angle_gamma   90.00
#
_symmetry.space_group_name_H-M   'P 1'
#
loop_
_entity.id
_entity.type
_entity.pdbx_description
1 polymer ?
#
loop_
_entity_poly.entity_id
_entity_poly.type
_entity_poly.pdbx_seq_one_letter_code
_entity_poly.pdbx_strand_id
1 'polypeptide(L)'
;MSLEQFTKNYCKQLSIFFADLIDGKQLITHVLSATNAMLHNQENRRNEEVFIEHLATLMPGDIQVYIERFSSFYDSAFLNLQEILPPHPQIAATIKILKEKNYQ
;
A
#
# COMPACT_ATOMS: atom_id res chain seq x y z
N MET A 1 -14.76 -4.30 -10.41
CA MET A 1 -13.97 -3.05 -10.25
C MET A 1 -12.70 -3.19 -11.05
N SER A 2 -12.32 -2.19 -11.86
CA SER A 2 -11.04 -2.21 -12.57
C SER A 2 -9.89 -1.90 -11.61
N LEU A 3 -8.65 -2.26 -11.99
CA LEU A 3 -7.45 -1.89 -11.24
C LEU A 3 -7.34 -0.37 -11.08
N GLU A 4 -7.68 0.40 -12.11
CA GLU A 4 -7.66 1.85 -12.08
C GLU A 4 -8.67 2.43 -11.05
N GLN A 5 -9.88 1.89 -11.01
CA GLN A 5 -10.90 2.29 -10.03
C GLN A 5 -10.46 1.96 -8.60
N PHE A 6 -9.84 0.79 -8.40
CA PHE A 6 -9.27 0.40 -7.11
C PHE A 6 -8.19 1.39 -6.68
N THR A 7 -7.18 1.61 -7.53
CA THR A 7 -6.05 2.49 -7.23
C THR A 7 -6.52 3.90 -6.90
N LYS A 8 -7.50 4.43 -7.66
CA LYS A 8 -8.08 5.76 -7.38
C LYS A 8 -8.75 5.82 -6.01
N ASN A 9 -9.54 4.80 -5.64
CA ASN A 9 -10.23 4.76 -4.34
C ASN A 9 -9.23 4.58 -3.19
N TYR A 10 -8.24 3.71 -3.37
CA TYR A 10 -7.14 3.50 -2.43
C TYR A 10 -6.39 4.80 -2.15
N CYS A 11 -5.93 5.50 -3.21
CA CYS A 11 -5.22 6.77 -3.05
C CYS A 11 -6.09 7.82 -2.37
N LYS A 12 -7.39 7.91 -2.70
CA LYS A 12 -8.32 8.83 -2.04
C LYS A 12 -8.43 8.56 -0.53
N GLN A 13 -8.61 7.31 -0.13
CA GLN A 13 -8.72 6.95 1.29
C GLN A 13 -7.42 7.24 2.04
N LEU A 14 -6.29 6.91 1.42
CA LEU A 14 -4.98 7.18 1.99
C LEU A 14 -4.76 8.69 2.20
N SER A 15 -5.07 9.52 1.20
CA SER A 15 -4.97 10.98 1.33
C SER A 15 -5.85 11.55 2.44
N ILE A 16 -7.05 11.00 2.66
CA ILE A 16 -7.94 11.44 3.75
C ILE A 16 -7.37 11.03 5.11
N PHE A 17 -6.82 9.81 5.22
CA PHE A 17 -6.34 9.24 6.48
C PHE A 17 -5.07 9.92 7.02
N PHE A 18 -4.32 10.59 6.15
CA PHE A 18 -3.09 11.32 6.46
C PHE A 18 -3.23 12.84 6.36
N ALA A 19 -4.45 13.36 6.18
CA ALA A 19 -4.69 14.77 5.88
C ALA A 19 -4.23 15.73 7.00
N ASP A 20 -4.05 15.23 8.23
CA ASP A 20 -3.50 15.96 9.36
C ASP A 20 -1.96 16.07 9.34
N LEU A 21 -1.28 15.19 8.60
CA LEU A 21 0.19 15.09 8.58
C LEU A 21 0.82 15.66 7.31
N ILE A 22 0.11 15.59 6.16
CA ILE A 22 0.67 15.96 4.86
C ILE A 22 -0.45 16.22 3.84
N ASP A 23 -0.19 17.10 2.87
CA ASP A 23 -1.09 17.28 1.74
C ASP A 23 -1.30 15.95 0.99
N GLY A 24 -2.56 15.66 0.66
CA GLY A 24 -2.93 14.40 0.04
C GLY A 24 -2.28 14.15 -1.32
N LYS A 25 -2.10 15.18 -2.16
CA LYS A 25 -1.43 15.01 -3.47
C LYS A 25 0.06 14.80 -3.28
N GLN A 26 0.66 15.52 -2.33
CA GLN A 26 2.06 15.36 -1.97
C GLN A 26 2.33 13.93 -1.46
N LEU A 27 1.52 13.42 -0.54
CA LEU A 27 1.61 12.04 -0.05
C LEU A 27 1.59 11.02 -1.18
N ILE A 28 0.60 11.09 -2.06
CA ILE A 28 0.47 10.13 -3.16
C ILE A 28 1.67 10.21 -4.12
N THR A 29 2.17 11.42 -4.37
CA THR A 29 3.38 11.62 -5.18
C THR A 29 4.59 10.93 -4.54
N HIS A 30 4.78 11.08 -3.23
CA HIS A 30 5.89 10.48 -2.51
C HIS A 30 5.78 8.94 -2.43
N VAL A 31 4.58 8.41 -2.17
CA VAL A 31 4.33 6.96 -2.16
C VAL A 31 4.60 6.33 -3.53
N LEU A 32 4.15 6.96 -4.62
CA LEU A 32 4.42 6.46 -5.97
C LEU A 32 5.91 6.55 -6.33
N SER A 33 6.61 7.60 -5.89
CA SER A 33 8.06 7.72 -6.07
C SER A 33 8.81 6.61 -5.35
N ALA A 34 8.49 6.33 -4.08
CA ALA A 34 9.08 5.24 -3.31
C ALA A 34 8.75 3.86 -3.89
N THR A 35 7.52 3.67 -4.37
CA THR A 35 7.11 2.45 -5.09
C THR A 35 7.96 2.25 -6.34
N ASN A 36 8.21 3.33 -7.10
CA ASN A 36 9.04 3.26 -8.29
C ASN A 36 10.49 2.92 -7.97
N ALA A 37 11.06 3.49 -6.89
CA ALA A 37 12.41 3.16 -6.43
C ALA A 37 12.52 1.68 -6.03
N MET A 38 11.55 1.17 -5.27
CA MET A 38 11.45 -0.23 -4.88
C MET A 38 11.37 -1.17 -6.11
N LEU A 39 10.54 -0.84 -7.11
CA LEU A 39 10.36 -1.68 -8.31
C LEU A 39 11.62 -1.76 -9.19
N HIS A 40 12.44 -0.71 -9.20
CA HIS A 40 13.66 -0.64 -10.01
C HIS A 40 14.92 -1.05 -9.23
N ASN A 41 14.78 -1.39 -7.95
CA ASN A 41 15.89 -1.87 -7.14
C ASN A 41 16.36 -3.25 -7.63
N GLN A 42 17.66 -3.37 -7.88
CA GLN A 42 18.31 -4.63 -8.27
C GLN A 42 19.19 -5.22 -7.15
N GLU A 43 19.25 -4.56 -6.00
CA GLU A 43 20.04 -5.01 -4.85
C GLU A 43 19.37 -6.18 -4.14
N ASN A 44 20.18 -7.04 -3.51
CA ASN A 44 19.70 -8.17 -2.72
C ASN A 44 19.29 -7.73 -1.30
N ARG A 45 18.20 -6.96 -1.21
CA ARG A 45 17.61 -6.45 0.04
C ARG A 45 16.09 -6.38 -0.07
N ARG A 46 15.39 -6.16 1.04
CA ARG A 46 13.93 -6.22 1.05
C ARG A 46 13.36 -5.00 0.32
N ASN A 47 12.33 -5.25 -0.47
CA ASN A 47 11.57 -4.20 -1.14
C ASN A 47 11.03 -3.16 -0.15
N GLU A 48 10.58 -3.61 1.02
CA GLU A 48 10.11 -2.74 2.09
C GLU A 48 11.20 -1.78 2.61
N GLU A 49 12.44 -2.25 2.77
CA GLU A 49 13.56 -1.41 3.21
C GLU A 49 13.82 -0.30 2.20
N VAL A 50 13.89 -0.63 0.91
CA VAL A 50 14.09 0.35 -0.17
C VAL A 50 12.94 1.37 -0.22
N PHE A 51 11.71 0.90 -0.07
CA PHE A 51 10.54 1.77 -0.06
C PHE A 51 10.60 2.76 1.12
N ILE A 52 10.84 2.26 2.33
CA ILE A 52 10.88 3.08 3.55
C ILE A 52 12.04 4.07 3.50
N GLU A 53 13.24 3.62 3.13
CA GLU A 53 14.43 4.47 3.01
C GLU A 53 14.19 5.61 2.01
N HIS A 54 13.63 5.32 0.83
CA HIS A 54 13.34 6.35 -0.16
C HIS A 54 12.24 7.30 0.33
N LEU A 55 11.16 6.76 0.91
CA LEU A 55 10.05 7.57 1.42
C LEU A 55 10.51 8.52 2.55
N ALA A 56 11.40 8.07 3.43
CA ALA A 56 11.98 8.88 4.50
C ALA A 56 12.67 10.14 3.97
N THR A 57 13.26 10.09 2.77
CA THR A 57 13.90 11.28 2.16
C THR A 57 12.90 12.32 1.64
N LEU A 58 11.65 11.92 1.43
CA LEU A 58 10.60 12.76 0.86
C LEU A 58 9.64 13.31 1.92
N MET A 59 9.50 12.61 3.04
CA MET A 59 8.53 12.96 4.08
C MET A 59 9.07 14.00 5.04
N PRO A 60 8.26 14.99 5.44
CA PRO A 60 8.67 15.94 6.46
C PRO A 60 8.64 15.28 7.85
N GLY A 61 9.68 15.49 8.66
CA GLY A 61 9.71 15.02 10.05
C GLY A 61 10.12 13.56 10.21
N ASP A 62 9.59 12.90 11.25
CA ASP A 62 9.96 11.53 11.60
C ASP A 62 9.16 10.51 10.77
N ILE A 63 9.88 9.71 9.98
CA ILE A 63 9.29 8.66 9.14
C ILE A 63 8.52 7.62 9.96
N GLN A 64 8.91 7.39 11.22
CA GLN A 64 8.26 6.40 12.07
C GLN A 64 6.78 6.73 12.31
N VAL A 65 6.43 8.02 12.42
CA VAL A 65 5.03 8.49 12.56
C VAL A 65 4.20 8.08 11.33
N TYR A 66 4.79 8.19 10.14
CA TYR A 66 4.11 7.81 8.90
C TYR A 66 3.98 6.29 8.79
N ILE A 67 5.02 5.53 9.15
CA ILE A 67 4.99 4.06 9.16
C ILE A 67 3.88 3.56 10.07
N GLU A 68 3.79 4.07 11.30
CA GLU A 68 2.72 3.71 12.25
C GLU A 68 1.33 4.09 11.72
N ARG A 69 1.22 5.23 11.02
CA ARG A 69 -0.03 5.63 10.37
C ARG A 69 -0.38 4.72 9.19
N PHE A 70 0.60 4.23 8.42
CA PHE A 70 0.37 3.23 7.38
C PHE A 70 -0.13 1.92 7.98
N SER A 71 0.49 1.42 9.05
CA SER A 71 0.00 0.24 9.76
C SER A 71 -1.44 0.42 10.23
N SER A 72 -1.75 1.56 10.86
CA SER A 72 -3.11 1.89 11.32
C SER A 72 -4.12 1.97 10.17
N PHE A 73 -3.70 2.45 8.99
CA PHE A 73 -4.54 2.48 7.80
C PHE A 73 -4.92 1.07 7.34
N TYR A 74 -3.97 0.13 7.34
CA TYR A 74 -4.22 -1.26 6.97
C TYR A 74 -5.08 -2.01 7.98
N ASP A 75 -4.98 -1.67 9.27
CA ASP A 75 -5.80 -2.27 10.33
C ASP A 75 -7.25 -1.75 10.38
N SER A 76 -7.55 -0.63 9.69
CA SER A 76 -8.86 0.04 9.78
C SER A 76 -9.44 0.39 8.41
N ALA A 77 -8.99 1.48 7.81
CA ALA A 77 -9.56 2.08 6.60
C ALA A 77 -9.43 1.17 5.36
N PHE A 78 -8.40 0.31 5.31
CA PHE A 78 -8.23 -0.67 4.24
C PHE A 78 -9.27 -1.80 4.29
N LEU A 79 -9.76 -2.19 5.48
CA LEU A 79 -10.79 -3.21 5.61
C LEU A 79 -12.11 -2.75 4.98
N ASN A 80 -12.44 -1.45 5.07
CA ASN A 80 -13.61 -0.87 4.41
C ASN A 80 -13.49 -0.91 2.88
N LEU A 81 -12.27 -0.84 2.33
CA LEU A 81 -11.99 -1.03 0.90
C LEU A 81 -12.17 -2.50 0.47
N GLN A 82 -11.99 -3.45 1.38
CA GLN A 82 -12.17 -4.88 1.11
C GLN A 82 -13.65 -5.27 1.01
N GLU A 83 -14.54 -4.68 1.82
CA GLU A 83 -15.98 -4.96 1.76
C GLU A 83 -16.61 -4.61 0.41
N ILE A 84 -16.06 -3.60 -0.28
CA ILE A 84 -16.52 -3.15 -1.60
C ILE A 84 -15.84 -3.90 -2.77
N LEU A 85 -14.91 -4.81 -2.47
CA LEU A 85 -14.23 -5.67 -3.44
C LEU A 85 -14.92 -7.04 -3.48
N PRO A 86 -15.78 -7.33 -4.48
CA PRO A 86 -16.43 -8.63 -4.56
C PRO A 86 -15.37 -9.73 -4.80
N PRO A 87 -15.46 -10.88 -4.10
CA PRO A 87 -14.54 -11.98 -4.30
C PRO A 87 -14.61 -12.47 -5.76
N HIS A 88 -13.45 -12.59 -6.41
CA HIS A 88 -13.38 -13.14 -7.76
C HIS A 88 -13.40 -14.68 -7.68
N PRO A 89 -14.40 -15.38 -8.25
CA PRO A 89 -14.56 -16.82 -8.08
C PRO A 89 -13.32 -17.65 -8.44
N GLN A 90 -12.61 -17.22 -9.48
CA GLN A 90 -11.38 -17.91 -9.92
C GLN A 90 -10.22 -17.73 -8.92
N ILE A 91 -10.10 -16.58 -8.28
CA ILE A 91 -9.04 -16.33 -7.29
C ILE A 91 -9.28 -17.16 -6.04
N ALA A 92 -10.54 -17.30 -5.60
CA ALA A 92 -10.88 -18.18 -4.49
C ALA A 92 -10.51 -19.65 -4.78
N ALA A 93 -10.77 -20.13 -5.99
CA ALA A 93 -10.37 -21.47 -6.42
C ALA A 93 -8.84 -21.63 -6.47
N THR A 94 -8.10 -20.64 -7.00
CA THR A 94 -6.64 -20.65 -7.03
C THR A 94 -6.04 -20.68 -5.61
N ILE A 95 -6.52 -19.84 -4.70
CA ILE A 95 -6.06 -19.81 -3.30
C ILE A 95 -6.28 -21.18 -2.65
N LYS A 96 -7.44 -21.82 -2.90
CA LYS A 96 -7.72 -23.16 -2.38
C LYS A 96 -6.68 -24.18 -2.87
N ILE A 97 -6.39 -24.20 -4.16
CA ILE A 97 -5.38 -25.10 -4.75
C ILE A 97 -3.98 -24.85 -4.19
N LEU A 98 -3.61 -23.58 -3.97
CA LEU A 98 -2.31 -23.23 -3.38
C LEU A 98 -2.19 -23.73 -1.94
N LYS A 99 -3.25 -23.58 -1.13
CA LYS A 99 -3.30 -24.10 0.24
C LYS A 99 -3.24 -25.63 0.27
N GLU A 100 -3.95 -26.31 -0.62
CA GLU A 100 -3.88 -27.78 -0.78
C GLU A 100 -2.46 -28.26 -1.13
N LYS A 101 -1.66 -27.41 -1.78
CA LYS A 101 -0.25 -27.66 -2.10
C LYS A 101 0.74 -27.21 -1.01
N ASN A 102 0.26 -26.82 0.17
CA ASN A 102 1.06 -26.32 1.30
C ASN A 102 1.84 -25.01 1.03
N TYR A 103 1.39 -24.18 0.08
CA TYR A 103 1.86 -22.80 -0.01
C TYR A 103 1.18 -21.96 1.10
N GLN A 104 1.96 -21.20 1.86
CA GLN A 104 1.52 -20.29 2.92
C GLN A 104 1.64 -18.83 2.48
#